data_AF-A0A9P8VMB0-F1
#
_entry.id   AF-A0A9P8VMB0-F1
#
_cell.length_a   1.000
_cell.length_b   1.000
_cell.length_c   1.000
_cell.angle_alpha   90.00
_cell.angle_beta   90.00
_cell.angle_gamma   90.00
#
_symmetry.space_group_name_H-M   'P 1'
#
loop_
_entity.id
_entity.type
_entity.pdbx_description
1 polymer ?
#
loop_
_entity_poly.entity_id
_entity_poly.type
_entity_poly.pdbx_seq_one_letter_code
_entity_poly.pdbx_strand_id
1 'polypeptide(L)' 'MADAAETDAPRRQRRDKYIAKACQACRRRKIKCSGHDICLNCVDRGTECIYDSERRKRGQRAGRRRLDDAR' A
#
# COMPACT_ATOMS: atom_id res chain seq x y z
N MET A 1 11.40 -20.92 -45.32
CA MET A 1 10.66 -19.64 -45.26
C MET A 1 10.64 -19.24 -43.79
N ALA A 2 11.41 -18.23 -43.42
CA ALA A 2 11.65 -17.79 -42.05
C ALA A 2 10.84 -16.52 -41.77
N ASP A 3 10.16 -16.44 -40.64
CA ASP A 3 9.58 -15.19 -40.11
C ASP A 3 9.49 -15.33 -38.57
N ALA A 4 10.49 -14.80 -37.86
CA ALA A 4 10.50 -13.46 -37.25
C ALA A 4 10.03 -13.53 -35.79
N ALA A 5 11.03 -13.69 -34.90
CA ALA A 5 10.86 -13.61 -33.46
C ALA A 5 10.50 -12.18 -33.04
N GLU A 6 9.24 -11.95 -32.68
CA GLU A 6 8.79 -10.71 -32.06
C GLU A 6 9.35 -10.65 -30.63
N THR A 7 10.38 -9.82 -30.46
CA THR A 7 11.03 -9.61 -29.17
C THR A 7 10.19 -8.59 -28.39
N ASP A 8 9.21 -9.09 -27.61
CA ASP A 8 8.51 -8.30 -26.60
C ASP A 8 9.51 -7.93 -25.49
N ALA A 9 10.19 -6.79 -25.69
CA ALA A 9 11.10 -6.26 -24.70
C ALA A 9 10.30 -5.94 -23.42
N PRO A 10 10.71 -6.45 -22.24
CA PRO A 10 10.01 -6.13 -21.00
C PRO A 10 10.18 -4.64 -20.76
N ARG A 11 9.10 -3.88 -21.02
CA ARG A 11 9.01 -2.44 -20.77
C ARG A 11 9.50 -2.21 -19.35
N ARG A 12 10.71 -1.62 -19.21
CA ARG A 12 11.33 -1.32 -17.92
C ARG A 12 10.28 -0.70 -17.02
N GLN A 13 9.77 -1.48 -16.08
CA GLN A 13 8.70 -1.07 -15.19
C GLN A 13 9.23 0.16 -14.49
N ARG A 14 8.66 1.31 -14.84
CA ARG A 14 9.03 2.60 -14.24
C ARG A 14 8.90 2.38 -12.75
N ARG A 15 10.04 2.41 -12.06
CA ARG A 15 10.13 2.08 -10.64
C ARG A 15 9.01 2.83 -9.93
N ASP A 16 8.08 2.08 -9.35
CA ASP A 16 6.85 2.65 -8.83
C ASP A 16 7.16 3.82 -7.92
N LYS A 17 6.40 4.90 -8.12
CA LYS A 17 6.54 6.12 -7.33
C LYS A 17 6.52 5.75 -5.87
N TYR A 18 7.59 6.11 -5.17
CA TYR A 18 7.73 5.85 -3.74
C TYR A 18 6.56 6.50 -3.00
N ILE A 19 5.97 5.75 -2.10
CA ILE A 19 4.67 6.03 -1.50
C ILE A 19 4.85 6.03 -0.01
N ALA A 20 4.41 7.13 0.61
CA ALA A 20 4.55 7.35 2.03
C ALA A 20 3.60 6.47 2.87
N LYS A 21 2.51 5.94 2.27
CA LYS A 21 1.54 5.09 2.94
C LYS A 21 1.19 3.85 2.12
N ALA A 22 1.31 2.69 2.74
CA ALA A 22 0.74 1.45 2.26
C ALA A 22 -0.77 1.41 2.51
N CYS A 23 -1.52 0.71 1.65
CA CYS A 23 -2.93 0.41 1.89
C CYS A 23 -3.12 -0.48 3.14
N GLN A 24 -4.36 -0.56 3.65
CA GLN A 24 -4.71 -1.36 4.82
C GLN A 24 -4.34 -2.83 4.65
N ALA A 25 -4.61 -3.42 3.47
CA ALA A 25 -4.28 -4.81 3.20
C ALA A 25 -2.77 -5.07 3.27
N CYS A 26 -1.95 -4.23 2.63
CA CYS A 26 -0.49 -4.33 2.70
C CYS A 26 0.04 -4.04 4.11
N ARG A 27 -0.55 -3.09 4.83
CA ARG A 27 -0.17 -2.74 6.20
C ARG A 27 -0.46 -3.87 7.18
N ARG A 28 -1.63 -4.51 7.10
CA ARG A 28 -1.99 -5.69 7.91
C ARG A 28 -1.06 -6.87 7.61
N ARG A 29 -0.70 -7.06 6.34
CA ARG A 29 0.21 -8.13 5.89
C ARG A 29 1.70 -7.79 6.08
N LYS A 30 2.03 -6.56 6.46
CA LYS A 30 3.41 -6.04 6.59
C LYS A 30 4.26 -6.24 5.33
N ILE A 31 3.65 -6.11 4.16
CA ILE A 31 4.32 -6.24 2.85
C ILE A 31 4.48 -4.89 2.15
N LYS A 32 5.39 -4.82 1.17
CA LYS A 32 5.59 -3.62 0.34
C LYS A 32 4.34 -3.34 -0.51
N CYS A 33 3.82 -2.13 -0.42
CA CYS A 33 2.73 -1.66 -1.25
C CYS A 33 3.30 -0.98 -2.51
N SER A 34 2.60 -1.09 -3.64
CA SER A 34 2.98 -0.48 -4.94
C SER A 34 2.27 0.86 -5.20
N GLY A 35 1.22 1.22 -4.43
CA GLY A 35 0.60 2.56 -4.42
C GLY A 35 0.08 3.10 -5.73
N HIS A 36 -0.30 2.19 -6.62
CA HIS A 36 -1.24 2.49 -7.68
C HIS A 36 -2.65 2.64 -7.07
N ASP A 37 -3.63 3.06 -7.90
CA ASP A 37 -5.06 3.10 -7.54
C ASP A 37 -5.50 1.83 -6.82
N ILE A 38 -5.09 0.67 -7.34
CA ILE A 38 -5.15 -0.62 -6.65
C ILE A 38 -3.75 -1.23 -6.61
N CYS A 39 -3.26 -1.54 -5.42
CA CYS A 39 -1.91 -2.09 -5.25
C CYS A 39 -1.77 -3.45 -5.99
N LEU A 40 -0.60 -3.76 -6.59
CA LEU A 40 -0.41 -5.02 -7.33
C LEU A 40 -0.77 -6.25 -6.49
N ASN A 41 -0.37 -6.26 -5.20
CA ASN A 41 -0.73 -7.32 -4.25
C ASN A 41 -2.25 -7.44 -3.99
N CYS A 42 -2.97 -6.34 -4.14
CA CYS A 42 -4.41 -6.26 -3.94
C CYS A 42 -5.13 -6.75 -5.20
N VAL A 43 -4.64 -6.37 -6.38
CA VAL A 43 -5.11 -6.85 -7.70
C VAL A 43 -4.93 -8.36 -7.80
N ASP A 44 -3.71 -8.85 -7.56
CA ASP A 44 -3.34 -10.27 -7.66
C ASP A 44 -4.21 -11.15 -6.73
N ARG A 45 -4.54 -10.63 -5.54
CA ARG A 45 -5.37 -11.34 -4.56
C ARG A 45 -6.87 -11.09 -4.72
N GLY A 46 -7.29 -10.19 -5.61
CA GLY A 46 -8.67 -9.75 -5.72
C GLY A 46 -9.24 -9.17 -4.41
N THR A 47 -8.41 -8.55 -3.57
CA THR A 47 -8.83 -7.98 -2.28
C THR A 47 -8.97 -6.47 -2.33
N GLU A 48 -9.89 -5.93 -1.55
CA GLU A 48 -10.16 -4.49 -1.51
C GLU A 48 -8.93 -3.67 -1.06
N CYS A 49 -8.50 -2.75 -1.91
CA CYS A 49 -7.36 -1.88 -1.67
C CYS A 49 -7.79 -0.57 -1.02
N ILE A 50 -8.06 -0.60 0.28
CA ILE A 50 -8.44 0.60 1.02
C ILE A 50 -7.20 1.32 1.53
N TYR A 51 -6.99 2.56 1.12
CA TYR A 51 -6.06 3.45 1.80
C TYR A 51 -6.81 4.16 2.91
N ASP A 52 -6.44 3.90 4.16
CA ASP A 52 -7.05 4.53 5.31
C ASP A 52 -6.77 6.04 5.28
N SER A 53 -7.73 6.79 4.75
CA SER A 53 -7.79 8.23 4.82
C SER A 53 -8.39 8.68 6.15
N GLU A 54 -8.63 7.77 7.11
CA GLU A 54 -9.20 8.12 8.40
C GLU A 54 -8.19 8.93 9.19
N ARG A 55 -8.18 10.23 8.93
CA ARG A 55 -8.07 11.22 9.99
C ARG A 55 -9.21 10.89 10.95
N ARG A 56 -9.01 9.91 11.83
CA ARG A 56 -9.72 9.88 13.10
C ARG A 56 -9.41 11.24 13.71
N LYS A 57 -10.39 12.16 13.61
CA LYS A 57 -10.35 13.48 14.22
C LYS A 57 -9.93 13.23 15.66
N ARG A 58 -8.68 13.56 15.97
CA ARG A 58 -8.10 13.44 17.30
C ARG A 58 -8.98 14.30 18.21
N GLY A 59 -9.84 13.65 18.99
CA GLY A 59 -10.86 14.35 19.78
C GLY A 59 -11.95 13.48 20.41
N GLN A 60 -12.22 12.26 19.93
CA GLN A 60 -13.24 11.41 20.54
C GLN A 60 -12.60 10.44 21.55
N ARG A 61 -12.66 10.89 22.80
CA ARG A 61 -12.12 10.33 24.04
C ARG A 61 -12.57 8.88 24.25
N ALA A 62 -11.62 7.95 24.34
CA ALA A 62 -11.83 6.62 24.92
C ALA A 62 -10.53 6.06 25.52
N GLY A 63 -10.12 6.62 26.66
CA GLY A 63 -9.54 5.86 27.78
C GLY A 63 -8.12 5.25 27.66
N ARG A 64 -7.25 5.77 28.56
CA ARG A 64 -6.30 5.03 29.43
C ARG A 64 -4.91 4.63 28.90
N ARG A 65 -3.89 5.44 29.29
CA ARG A 65 -2.74 5.12 30.19
C ARG A 65 -1.43 5.79 29.74
N ARG A 66 -0.98 6.82 30.47
CA ARG A 66 0.18 6.78 31.40
C ARG A 66 -0.06 7.85 32.47
N LEU A 67 -0.03 7.44 33.73
CA LEU A 67 -0.18 8.28 34.93
C LEU A 67 1.20 8.79 35.40
N ASP A 68 2.26 8.48 34.67
CA ASP A 68 3.63 8.50 35.17
C ASP A 68 4.43 9.66 34.55
N ASP A 69 4.12 10.91 34.89
CA ASP A 69 5.06 12.05 34.79
C ASP A 69 4.53 13.29 35.53
N ALA A 70 4.52 13.26 36.87
CA ALA A 70 4.33 14.43 37.71
C ALA A 70 5.21 14.29 38.96
N ARG A 71 6.46 14.75 38.84
CA ARG A 71 7.40 15.01 39.94
C ARG A 71 7.42 16.50 40.24
#